data_AF-A0A933RAC8-F1
#
_entry.id   AF-A0A933RAC8-F1
#
_cell.length_a   1.000
_cell.length_b   1.000
_cell.length_c   1.000
_cell.angle_alpha   90.00
_cell.angle_beta   90.00
_cell.angle_gamma   90.00
#
_symmetry.space_group_name_H-M   'P 1'
#
loop_
_entity.id
_entity.type
_entity.pdbx_description
1 polymer ?
#
loop_
_entity_poly.entity_id
_entity_poly.type
_entity_poly.pdbx_seq_one_letter_code
_entity_poly.pdbx_strand_id
1 'polypeptide(L)'
;MNRRPHRALALLAGLAIAVPALIVESNTVSAAATPPADAPAVSLIGDSTMSAMGWYATAANDPRDIVGGAYKLTFDAESCRRIVVGSCRGRFGYTPTSALPLMRGALRGKLGEALVMMAGYDDPNLSGAIDQVMAEAEAQGVVKVL
;
A
#
# COMPACT_ATOMS: atom_id res chain seq x y z
N MET A 1 -67.43 61.11 26.72
CA MET A 1 -66.72 62.16 25.97
C MET A 1 -65.68 61.51 25.06
N ASN A 2 -66.05 61.36 23.79
CA ASN A 2 -65.23 61.33 22.56
C ASN A 2 -63.74 60.89 22.61
N ARG A 3 -63.44 59.75 21.97
CA ARG A 3 -62.61 59.60 20.74
C ARG A 3 -61.96 58.20 20.68
N ARG A 4 -62.47 57.33 19.80
CA ARG A 4 -61.59 56.40 19.06
C ARG A 4 -60.83 57.24 18.05
N PRO A 5 -59.56 56.96 17.75
CA PRO A 5 -59.34 56.28 16.46
C PRO A 5 -58.01 55.50 16.27
N HIS A 6 -57.98 54.83 15.11
CA HIS A 6 -56.84 54.42 14.28
C HIS A 6 -56.22 53.02 14.47
N ARG A 7 -56.55 52.20 13.47
CA ARG A 7 -55.87 50.97 13.03
C ARG A 7 -54.39 51.25 12.73
N ALA A 8 -53.52 50.35 13.16
CA ALA A 8 -52.21 50.13 12.54
C ALA A 8 -52.06 48.63 12.27
N LEU A 9 -52.18 48.27 11.00
CA LEU A 9 -51.96 46.94 10.46
C LEU A 9 -50.43 46.77 10.34
N ALA A 10 -49.82 45.94 11.18
CA ALA A 10 -48.41 45.63 11.05
C ALA A 10 -48.22 44.53 10.00
N LEU A 11 -47.62 44.87 8.86
CA LEU A 11 -47.11 43.91 7.88
C LEU A 11 -45.99 43.09 8.53
N LEU A 12 -46.21 41.78 8.69
CA LEU A 12 -45.14 40.82 8.95
C LEU A 12 -44.47 40.47 7.62
N ALA A 13 -43.36 41.14 7.31
CA ALA A 13 -42.46 40.71 6.25
C ALA A 13 -41.71 39.46 6.73
N GLY A 14 -42.13 38.29 6.23
CA GLY A 14 -41.44 37.02 6.47
C GLY A 14 -40.07 37.02 5.80
N LEU A 15 -39.00 37.01 6.60
CA LEU A 15 -37.63 36.82 6.13
C LEU A 15 -37.42 35.31 5.89
N ALA A 16 -37.56 34.87 4.65
CA ALA A 16 -37.19 33.51 4.26
C ALA A 16 -35.66 33.39 4.26
N ILE A 17 -35.11 32.75 5.30
CA ILE A 17 -33.69 32.40 5.35
C ILE A 17 -33.48 31.24 4.38
N ALA A 18 -32.88 31.51 3.23
CA ALA A 18 -32.38 30.48 2.33
C ALA A 18 -31.19 29.77 3.00
N VAL A 19 -31.41 28.56 3.49
CA VAL A 19 -30.33 27.70 4.00
C VAL A 19 -29.58 27.15 2.79
N PRO A 20 -28.28 27.45 2.61
CA PRO A 20 -27.51 26.82 1.55
C PRO A 20 -27.40 25.32 1.86
N ALA A 21 -27.85 24.49 0.92
CA ALA A 21 -27.63 23.05 0.99
C ALA A 21 -26.11 22.79 0.92
N LEU A 22 -25.53 22.40 2.06
CA LEU A 22 -24.17 21.88 2.11
C LEU A 22 -24.14 20.58 1.31
N ILE A 23 -23.52 20.62 0.14
CA ILE A 23 -23.20 19.43 -0.64
C ILE A 23 -22.09 18.72 0.14
N VAL A 24 -22.47 17.72 0.94
CA VAL A 24 -21.50 16.82 1.57
C VAL A 24 -21.01 15.88 0.47
N GLU A 25 -19.84 16.16 -0.10
CA GLU A 25 -19.12 15.19 -0.91
C GLU A 25 -18.88 13.96 -0.04
N SER A 26 -19.63 12.90 -0.32
CA SER A 26 -19.45 11.62 0.35
C SER A 26 -18.12 11.05 -0.10
N ASN A 27 -17.06 11.32 0.66
CA ASN A 27 -15.80 10.60 0.56
C ASN A 27 -16.09 9.14 0.92
N THR A 28 -16.45 8.34 -0.08
CA THR A 28 -16.49 6.89 0.07
C THR A 28 -15.08 6.46 0.42
N VAL A 29 -14.88 6.11 1.69
CA VAL A 29 -13.68 5.38 2.10
C VAL A 29 -13.76 4.06 1.36
N SER A 30 -12.98 3.92 0.29
CA SER A 30 -12.82 2.65 -0.40
C SER A 30 -12.22 1.70 0.65
N ALA A 31 -13.02 0.74 1.11
CA ALA A 31 -12.48 -0.32 1.95
C ALA A 31 -11.34 -0.97 1.19
N ALA A 32 -10.16 -1.09 1.82
CA ALA A 32 -9.02 -1.77 1.23
C ALA A 32 -9.52 -3.11 0.67
N ALA A 33 -9.45 -3.26 -0.65
CA ALA A 33 -10.01 -4.41 -1.33
C ALA A 33 -9.31 -5.65 -0.77
N THR A 34 -10.09 -6.58 -0.20
CA THR A 34 -9.56 -7.89 0.18
C THR A 34 -9.55 -8.75 -1.08
N PRO A 35 -8.43 -9.44 -1.40
CA PRO A 35 -8.36 -10.22 -2.62
C PRO A 35 -9.39 -11.36 -2.58
N PRO A 36 -9.90 -11.82 -3.73
CA PRO A 36 -10.75 -13.00 -3.81
C PRO A 36 -10.14 -14.21 -3.07
N ALA A 37 -10.99 -15.08 -2.52
CA ALA A 37 -10.53 -16.25 -1.77
C ALA A 37 -9.69 -17.21 -2.62
N ASP A 38 -9.92 -17.24 -3.92
CA ASP A 38 -9.22 -18.00 -4.95
C ASP A 38 -8.13 -17.18 -5.67
N ALA A 39 -7.84 -15.96 -5.22
CA ALA A 39 -6.81 -15.12 -5.82
C ALA A 39 -5.43 -15.80 -5.76
N PRO A 40 -4.62 -15.69 -6.84
CA PRO A 40 -3.28 -16.26 -6.86
C PRO A 40 -2.39 -15.56 -5.84
N ALA A 41 -1.44 -16.32 -5.30
CA ALA A 41 -0.46 -15.80 -4.35
C ALA A 41 0.71 -15.14 -5.08
N VAL A 42 1.12 -13.96 -4.62
CA VAL A 42 2.26 -13.23 -5.17
C VAL A 42 3.18 -12.77 -4.04
N SER A 43 4.48 -12.80 -4.28
CA SER A 43 5.49 -12.31 -3.36
C SER A 43 6.23 -11.13 -3.97
N LEU A 44 6.33 -10.03 -3.24
CA LEU A 44 7.10 -8.85 -3.59
C LEU A 44 8.28 -8.76 -2.62
N ILE A 45 9.49 -8.96 -3.12
CA ILE A 45 10.73 -8.82 -2.35
C ILE A 45 11.56 -7.70 -2.95
N GLY A 46 12.04 -6.76 -2.13
CA GLY A 46 12.83 -5.67 -2.70
C GLY A 46 13.67 -4.84 -1.75
N ASP A 47 14.35 -3.89 -2.36
CA ASP A 47 15.19 -2.87 -1.74
C ASP A 47 14.42 -1.56 -1.49
N SER A 48 15.15 -0.46 -1.28
CA SER A 48 14.57 0.86 -1.02
C SER A 48 13.57 1.34 -2.09
N THR A 49 13.74 0.91 -3.34
CA THR A 49 12.87 1.27 -4.46
C THR A 49 11.46 0.70 -4.29
N MET A 50 11.34 -0.49 -3.70
CA MET A 50 10.08 -1.14 -3.38
C MET A 50 9.59 -0.78 -1.97
N SER A 51 10.49 -0.63 -0.99
CA SER A 51 10.13 -0.27 0.39
C SER A 51 9.39 1.06 0.49
N ALA A 52 9.60 1.97 -0.47
CA ALA A 52 8.86 3.22 -0.56
C ALA A 52 7.33 3.01 -0.55
N MET A 53 6.82 1.90 -1.10
CA MET A 53 5.40 1.55 -1.04
C MET A 53 4.87 1.51 0.40
N GLY A 54 5.65 0.94 1.33
CA GLY A 54 5.28 0.89 2.74
C GLY A 54 5.57 2.19 3.51
N TRP A 55 6.60 2.94 3.13
CA TRP A 55 6.98 4.18 3.84
C TRP A 55 6.00 5.32 3.64
N TYR A 56 5.35 5.36 2.48
CA TYR A 56 4.37 6.38 2.14
C TYR A 56 2.93 5.90 2.32
N ALA A 57 2.73 4.73 2.94
CA ALA A 57 1.42 4.25 3.31
C ALA A 57 0.80 5.17 4.37
N THR A 58 -0.48 5.49 4.18
CA THR A 58 -1.33 6.21 5.13
C THR A 58 -2.55 5.36 5.43
N ALA A 59 -3.30 5.70 6.48
CA ALA A 59 -4.53 4.97 6.82
C ALA A 59 -5.58 4.98 5.69
N ALA A 60 -5.54 5.96 4.79
CA ALA A 60 -6.49 6.10 3.68
C ALA A 60 -5.91 5.66 2.32
N ASN A 61 -4.60 5.40 2.23
CA ASN A 61 -3.94 5.06 0.98
C ASN A 61 -2.64 4.30 1.28
N ASP A 62 -2.68 2.99 1.07
CA ASP A 62 -1.50 2.13 1.07
C ASP A 62 -1.23 1.66 -0.37
N PRO A 63 -0.11 2.08 -0.99
CA PRO A 63 0.26 1.63 -2.34
C PRO A 63 0.31 0.10 -2.51
N ARG A 64 0.49 -0.66 -1.42
CA ARG A 64 0.47 -2.14 -1.44
C ARG A 64 -0.91 -2.68 -1.77
N ASP A 65 -1.99 -1.94 -1.50
CA ASP A 65 -3.37 -2.36 -1.76
C ASP A 65 -3.68 -2.49 -3.26
N ILE A 66 -2.91 -1.83 -4.14
CA ILE A 66 -3.03 -1.99 -5.60
C ILE A 66 -2.77 -3.46 -6.00
N VAL A 67 -1.81 -4.11 -5.32
CA VAL A 67 -1.49 -5.52 -5.54
C VAL A 67 -2.32 -6.39 -4.58
N GLY A 68 -2.40 -6.00 -3.31
CA GLY A 68 -3.12 -6.73 -2.27
C GLY A 68 -4.62 -6.89 -2.53
N GLY A 69 -5.23 -5.97 -3.28
CA GLY A 69 -6.64 -6.07 -3.68
C GLY A 69 -6.94 -7.08 -4.78
N ALA A 70 -5.91 -7.49 -5.54
CA ALA A 70 -6.05 -8.45 -6.63
C ALA A 70 -5.42 -9.82 -6.33
N TYR A 71 -4.44 -9.86 -5.41
CA TYR A 71 -3.61 -11.03 -5.14
C TYR A 71 -3.42 -11.27 -3.64
N LYS A 72 -3.19 -12.53 -3.25
CA LYS A 72 -2.72 -12.86 -1.90
C LYS A 72 -1.26 -12.44 -1.76
N LEU A 73 -1.04 -11.23 -1.26
CA LEU A 73 0.25 -10.57 -1.26
C LEU A 73 1.11 -10.97 -0.04
N THR A 74 2.32 -11.45 -0.31
CA THR A 74 3.46 -11.41 0.63
C THR A 74 4.34 -10.24 0.23
N PHE A 75 4.46 -9.22 1.08
CA PHE A 75 5.31 -8.06 0.83
C PHE A 75 6.44 -8.01 1.85
N ASP A 76 7.68 -8.05 1.38
CA ASP A 76 8.86 -7.93 2.22
C ASP A 76 9.90 -7.08 1.47
N ALA A 77 9.97 -5.79 1.77
CA ALA A 77 10.94 -4.89 1.15
C ALA A 77 11.65 -4.04 2.20
N GLU A 78 12.98 -4.01 2.14
CA GLU A 78 13.79 -3.27 3.10
C GLU A 78 14.82 -2.36 2.42
N SER A 79 15.01 -1.16 2.95
CA SER A 79 16.07 -0.26 2.45
C SER A 79 17.43 -0.95 2.52
N CYS A 80 18.27 -0.76 1.49
CA CYS A 80 19.62 -1.30 1.46
C CYS A 80 19.69 -2.83 1.35
N ARG A 81 18.57 -3.51 1.04
CA ARG A 81 18.56 -4.96 0.83
C ARG A 81 19.33 -5.32 -0.42
N ARG A 82 20.37 -6.13 -0.21
CA ARG A 82 21.11 -6.79 -1.29
C ARG A 82 20.54 -8.17 -1.60
N ILE A 83 20.91 -8.74 -2.73
CA ILE A 83 20.42 -10.07 -3.14
C ILE A 83 21.11 -11.18 -2.34
N VAL A 84 22.44 -11.32 -2.50
CA VAL A 84 23.20 -12.47 -1.95
C VAL A 84 24.11 -12.06 -0.80
N VAL A 85 24.97 -11.08 -1.05
CA VAL A 85 25.93 -10.61 -0.06
C VAL A 85 25.23 -9.84 1.05
N GLY A 86 25.88 -9.68 2.20
CA GLY A 86 25.31 -8.93 3.32
C GLY A 86 24.87 -7.50 2.91
N SER A 87 23.62 -7.16 3.23
CA SER A 87 23.03 -5.84 3.00
C SER A 87 23.80 -4.69 3.65
N CYS A 88 23.45 -3.45 3.30
CA CYS A 88 23.98 -2.26 3.97
C CYS A 88 23.06 -1.75 5.11
N ARG A 89 23.54 -0.79 5.89
CA ARG A 89 22.72 -0.14 6.93
C ARG A 89 21.62 0.68 6.25
N GLY A 90 20.37 0.24 6.43
CA GLY A 90 19.21 0.84 5.79
C GLY A 90 18.67 2.08 6.50
N ARG A 91 17.62 2.64 5.90
CA ARG A 91 16.91 3.86 6.34
C ARG A 91 16.65 3.94 7.85
N PHE A 92 16.27 2.83 8.48
CA PHE A 92 15.90 2.79 9.90
C PHE A 92 17.07 2.42 10.83
N GLY A 93 18.30 2.43 10.32
CA GLY A 93 19.51 2.25 11.14
C GLY A 93 19.88 0.81 11.46
N TYR A 94 19.15 -0.19 10.97
CA TYR A 94 19.56 -1.60 11.02
C TYR A 94 19.99 -2.11 9.64
N THR A 95 20.64 -3.28 9.62
CA THR A 95 21.03 -3.97 8.37
C THR A 95 20.02 -5.08 8.12
N PRO A 96 19.25 -5.04 7.01
CA PRO A 96 18.25 -6.07 6.74
C PRO A 96 18.90 -7.36 6.24
N THR A 97 18.19 -8.48 6.40
CA THR A 97 18.55 -9.73 5.74
C THR A 97 18.54 -9.55 4.21
N SER A 98 19.57 -10.06 3.54
CA SER A 98 19.64 -10.09 2.08
C SER A 98 18.53 -10.98 1.50
N ALA A 99 18.12 -10.73 0.26
CA ALA A 99 16.95 -11.36 -0.35
C ALA A 99 17.04 -12.90 -0.40
N LEU A 100 18.18 -13.45 -0.85
CA LEU A 100 18.34 -14.89 -0.98
C LEU A 100 18.35 -15.63 0.38
N PRO A 101 19.09 -15.16 1.41
CA PRO A 101 18.93 -15.68 2.78
C PRO A 101 17.52 -15.54 3.34
N LEU A 102 16.80 -14.46 3.03
CA LEU A 102 15.40 -14.28 3.43
C LEU A 102 14.49 -15.34 2.78
N MET A 103 14.63 -15.56 1.47
CA MET A 103 13.91 -16.58 0.70
C MET A 103 14.14 -17.98 1.29
N ARG A 104 15.40 -18.35 1.55
CA ARG A 104 15.80 -19.64 2.12
C ARG A 104 15.41 -19.83 3.59
N GLY A 105 15.25 -18.73 4.31
CA GLY A 105 14.97 -18.72 5.74
C GLY A 105 13.50 -18.45 6.03
N ALA A 106 13.18 -17.20 6.34
CA ALA A 106 11.87 -16.79 6.85
C ALA A 106 10.72 -17.04 5.87
N LEU A 107 11.01 -17.01 4.57
CA LEU A 107 10.02 -17.20 3.49
C LEU A 107 10.03 -18.60 2.89
N ARG A 108 10.80 -19.55 3.43
CA ARG A 108 10.89 -20.91 2.88
C ARG A 108 9.52 -21.59 2.84
N GLY A 109 9.08 -21.95 1.64
CA GLY A 109 7.77 -22.58 1.39
C GLY A 109 6.59 -21.62 1.52
N LYS A 110 6.83 -20.31 1.50
CA LYS A 110 5.81 -19.26 1.62
C LYS A 110 5.77 -18.32 0.42
N LEU A 111 6.65 -18.50 -0.56
CA LEU A 111 6.60 -17.71 -1.79
C LEU A 111 5.33 -18.06 -2.58
N GLY A 112 4.74 -17.06 -3.22
CA GLY A 112 3.59 -17.23 -4.09
C GLY A 112 3.96 -17.87 -5.43
N GLU A 113 2.96 -18.08 -6.28
CA GLU A 113 3.15 -18.59 -7.64
C GLU A 113 3.93 -17.61 -8.52
N ALA A 114 3.89 -16.32 -8.18
CA ALA A 114 4.74 -15.31 -8.78
C ALA A 114 5.60 -14.59 -7.73
N LEU A 115 6.86 -14.29 -8.09
CA LEU A 115 7.80 -13.49 -7.34
C LEU A 115 8.17 -12.25 -8.15
N VAL A 116 8.03 -11.08 -7.54
CA VAL A 116 8.58 -9.82 -8.04
C VAL A 116 9.81 -9.51 -7.20
N MET A 117 10.99 -9.46 -7.82
CA MET A 117 12.26 -9.16 -7.19
C MET A 117 12.74 -7.76 -7.62
N MET A 118 12.55 -6.76 -6.76
CA MET A 118 13.13 -5.43 -6.94
C MET A 118 14.28 -5.21 -5.96
N ALA A 119 15.31 -6.04 -6.07
CA ALA A 119 16.58 -5.87 -5.37
C ALA A 119 17.72 -5.93 -6.39
N GLY A 120 18.88 -5.42 -6.00
CA GLY A 120 20.06 -5.38 -6.86
C GLY A 120 20.61 -3.97 -7.07
N TYR A 121 19.84 -2.93 -6.75
CA TYR A 121 20.32 -1.54 -6.82
C TYR A 121 21.48 -1.31 -5.84
N ASP A 122 21.39 -1.91 -4.66
CA ASP A 122 22.37 -1.77 -3.58
C ASP A 122 23.54 -2.78 -3.68
N ASP A 123 23.50 -3.72 -4.63
CA ASP A 123 24.51 -4.76 -4.79
C ASP A 123 25.77 -4.22 -5.48
N PRO A 124 26.98 -4.47 -4.94
CA PRO A 124 28.22 -4.06 -5.59
C PRO A 124 28.54 -4.90 -6.84
N ASN A 125 27.95 -6.09 -6.94
CA ASN A 125 28.11 -7.02 -8.06
C ASN A 125 26.90 -7.97 -8.11
N LEU A 126 26.33 -8.15 -9.30
CA LEU A 126 25.17 -9.03 -9.53
C LEU A 126 25.54 -10.39 -10.16
N SER A 127 26.82 -10.65 -10.41
CA SER A 127 27.28 -11.88 -11.06
C SER A 127 26.80 -13.13 -10.31
N GLY A 128 26.02 -13.97 -10.98
CA GLY A 128 25.44 -15.20 -10.43
C GLY A 128 24.34 -14.99 -9.37
N ALA A 129 23.99 -13.75 -9.01
CA ALA A 129 22.95 -13.47 -8.03
C ALA A 129 21.56 -13.79 -8.59
N ILE A 130 21.32 -13.42 -9.85
CA ILE A 130 20.05 -13.67 -10.54
C ILE A 130 19.80 -15.17 -10.66
N ASP A 131 20.78 -15.95 -11.12
CA ASP A 131 20.65 -17.41 -11.26
C ASP A 131 20.32 -18.08 -9.91
N GLN A 132 20.90 -17.61 -8.82
CA GLN A 132 20.61 -18.12 -7.49
C GLN A 132 19.18 -17.78 -7.02
N VAL A 133 18.68 -16.59 -7.32
CA VAL A 133 17.29 -16.22 -7.05
C VAL A 133 16.33 -17.07 -7.88
N MET A 134 16.61 -17.25 -9.17
CA MET A 134 15.80 -18.08 -10.06
C MET A 134 15.74 -19.53 -9.56
N ALA A 135 16.89 -20.11 -9.20
CA ALA A 135 16.96 -21.46 -8.68
C ALA A 135 16.22 -21.63 -7.34
N GLU A 136 16.31 -20.63 -6.44
CA GLU A 136 15.57 -20.66 -5.19
C GLU A 136 14.05 -20.49 -5.41
N ALA A 137 13.65 -19.60 -6.31
CA ALA A 137 12.25 -19.39 -6.65
C ALA A 137 11.64 -20.68 -7.23
N GLU A 138 12.34 -21.33 -8.17
CA GLU A 138 11.95 -22.62 -8.73
C GLU A 138 11.84 -23.70 -7.64
N ALA A 139 12.84 -23.79 -6.75
CA ALA A 139 12.83 -24.74 -5.64
C ALA A 139 11.66 -24.55 -4.66
N GLN A 140 11.08 -23.35 -4.61
CA GLN A 140 9.90 -23.03 -3.81
C GLN A 140 8.58 -23.09 -4.60
N GLY A 141 8.60 -23.49 -5.86
CA GLY A 141 7.40 -23.63 -6.70
C GLY A 141 6.91 -22.33 -7.33
N VAL A 142 7.73 -21.29 -7.39
CA VAL A 142 7.42 -20.06 -8.11
C VAL A 142 7.40 -20.35 -9.61
N VAL A 143 6.30 -20.03 -10.28
CA VAL A 143 6.09 -20.26 -11.73
C VAL A 143 6.56 -19.06 -12.54
N LYS A 144 6.50 -17.86 -11.97
CA LYS A 144 6.88 -16.62 -12.66
C LYS A 144 7.74 -15.72 -11.78
N VAL A 145 8.91 -15.35 -12.28
CA VAL A 145 9.76 -14.30 -11.68
C VAL A 145 9.72 -13.05 -12.55
N LEU A 146 9.61 -11.89 -11.91
CA LEU A 146 9.53 -10.54 -12.49
C LEU A 146 10.57 -9.62 -11.87
#